data_AF-A0A4Y2J898-F1
#
_entry.id   AF-A0A4Y2J898-F1
#
_cell.length_a   1.000
_cell.length_b   1.000
_cell.length_c   1.000
_cell.angle_alpha   90.00
_cell.angle_beta   90.00
_cell.angle_gamma   90.00
#
_symmetry.space_group_name_H-M   'P 1'
#
loop_
_entity.id
_entity.type
_entity.pdbx_description
1 polymer ?
#
loop_
_entity_poly.entity_id
_entity_poly.type
_entity_poly.pdbx_seq_one_letter_code
_entity_poly.pdbx_strand_id
1 'polypeptide(L)'
;MAYRATPLENGSSPSELLMGRRINTTLPVAKTQLQPYSVNKKVLESKEERRMEGYKKNYDKHHGVRNLDELDPEPESEDDFDVTGYQHFPVDTYPGCSPLMSSHQSPKAYSQRASSYTEASPVPYVTRSDRTSRPPEKFDL
;
A
#
# COMPACT_ATOMS: atom_id res chain seq x y z
N MET A 1 -15.53 -13.40 12.16
CA MET A 1 -15.93 -12.44 13.21
C MET A 1 -14.77 -11.84 14.01
N ALA A 2 -13.60 -12.51 14.11
CA ALA A 2 -12.47 -12.04 14.93
C ALA A 2 -12.02 -10.60 14.62
N TYR A 3 -11.74 -10.28 13.35
CA TYR A 3 -11.18 -8.97 12.96
C TYR A 3 -11.97 -7.76 13.45
N ARG A 4 -13.30 -7.84 13.49
CA ARG A 4 -14.16 -6.71 13.87
C ARG A 4 -14.09 -6.38 15.36
N ALA A 5 -13.86 -7.37 16.20
CA ALA A 5 -13.85 -7.24 17.67
C ALA A 5 -12.43 -7.22 18.25
N THR A 6 -11.40 -7.48 17.44
CA THR A 6 -9.99 -7.39 17.85
C THR A 6 -9.56 -5.92 17.89
N PRO A 7 -9.01 -5.44 19.02
CA PRO A 7 -8.48 -4.09 19.10
C PRO A 7 -7.26 -3.95 18.17
N LEU A 8 -7.19 -2.82 17.47
CA LEU A 8 -6.02 -2.44 16.68
C LEU A 8 -4.91 -1.92 17.59
N GLU A 9 -3.76 -1.57 17.03
CA GLU A 9 -2.67 -0.93 17.77
C GLU A 9 -3.14 0.34 18.51
N ASN A 10 -4.13 1.04 17.97
CA ASN A 10 -4.74 2.21 18.59
C ASN A 10 -5.54 1.89 19.88
N GLY A 11 -5.87 0.62 20.13
CA GLY A 11 -6.61 0.14 21.31
C GLY A 11 -8.11 0.00 21.09
N SER A 12 -8.63 0.42 19.94
CA SER A 12 -10.03 0.30 19.55
C SER A 12 -10.20 -0.75 18.45
N SER A 13 -11.28 -1.51 18.51
CA SER A 13 -11.66 -2.44 17.47
C SER A 13 -12.38 -1.74 16.32
N PRO A 14 -12.37 -2.31 15.10
CA PRO A 14 -13.10 -1.72 13.96
C PRO A 14 -14.59 -1.47 14.24
N SER A 15 -15.25 -2.34 15.00
CA SER A 15 -16.65 -2.11 15.38
C SER A 15 -16.84 -0.95 16.35
N GLU A 16 -15.90 -0.75 17.28
CA GLU A 16 -15.96 0.37 18.24
C GLU A 16 -15.76 1.71 17.52
N LEU A 17 -14.87 1.76 16.53
CA LEU A 17 -14.65 2.97 15.73
C LEU A 17 -15.87 3.33 14.88
N LEU A 18 -16.56 2.32 14.33
CA LEU A 18 -17.69 2.53 13.43
C LEU A 18 -19.02 2.74 14.17
N MET A 19 -19.27 2.02 15.27
CA MET A 19 -20.55 1.99 15.98
C MET A 19 -20.49 2.58 17.40
N GLY A 20 -19.31 2.93 17.90
CA GLY A 20 -19.14 3.41 19.28
C GLY A 20 -19.45 2.34 20.34
N ARG A 21 -19.42 1.05 19.99
CA ARG A 21 -19.72 -0.06 20.91
C ARG A 21 -19.06 -1.36 20.47
N ARG A 22 -18.94 -2.31 21.39
CA ARG A 22 -18.50 -3.68 21.07
C ARG A 22 -19.66 -4.50 20.50
N ILE A 23 -19.32 -5.40 19.58
CA ILE A 23 -20.27 -6.40 19.06
C ILE A 23 -20.34 -7.62 19.96
N ASN A 24 -21.50 -8.28 19.98
CA ASN A 24 -21.63 -9.58 20.62
C ASN A 24 -20.76 -10.60 19.86
N THR A 25 -19.86 -11.25 20.60
CA THR A 25 -19.03 -12.35 20.09
C THR A 25 -19.28 -13.59 20.93
N THR A 26 -18.71 -14.72 20.53
CA THR A 26 -18.79 -15.98 21.29
C THR A 26 -18.13 -15.86 22.67
N LEU A 27 -17.15 -14.97 22.81
CA LEU A 27 -16.52 -14.71 24.10
C LEU A 27 -17.43 -13.85 24.98
N PRO A 28 -17.60 -14.20 26.27
CA PRO A 28 -18.40 -13.41 27.18
C PRO A 28 -17.75 -12.03 27.38
N VAL A 29 -18.54 -10.98 27.17
CA VAL A 29 -18.13 -9.58 27.35
C VAL A 29 -19.13 -8.90 28.29
N ALA A 30 -18.66 -7.96 29.10
CA ALA A 30 -19.51 -7.20 30.00
C ALA A 30 -20.61 -6.45 29.23
N LYS A 31 -21.87 -6.51 29.72
CA LYS A 31 -23.03 -5.90 29.04
C LYS A 31 -22.90 -4.38 28.88
N THR A 32 -22.13 -3.73 29.76
CA THR A 32 -21.82 -2.30 29.69
C THR A 32 -21.02 -1.93 28.44
N GLN A 33 -20.13 -2.80 27.97
CA GLN A 33 -19.30 -2.56 26.78
C GLN A 33 -20.07 -2.75 25.46
N LEU A 34 -21.25 -3.37 25.52
CA LEU A 34 -22.16 -3.53 24.38
C LEU A 34 -23.01 -2.28 24.15
N GLN A 35 -23.09 -1.38 25.13
CA GLN A 35 -23.79 -0.12 25.00
C GLN A 35 -22.93 0.91 24.25
N PRO A 36 -23.54 1.81 23.46
CA PRO A 36 -22.82 2.91 22.83
C PRO A 36 -22.13 3.80 23.86
N TYR A 37 -20.87 4.14 23.59
CA TYR A 37 -20.09 5.10 24.35
C TYR A 37 -19.35 6.05 23.42
N SER A 38 -19.04 7.25 23.92
CA SER A 38 -18.22 8.20 23.19
C SER A 38 -16.74 7.81 23.30
N VAL A 39 -16.10 7.54 22.16
CA VAL A 39 -14.66 7.32 22.10
C VAL A 39 -13.95 8.67 22.21
N ASN A 40 -12.86 8.73 22.98
CA ASN A 40 -12.01 9.91 23.08
C ASN A 40 -11.26 10.17 21.76
N LYS A 41 -11.87 10.95 20.86
CA LYS A 41 -11.36 11.21 19.51
C LYS A 41 -9.94 11.77 19.50
N LYS A 42 -9.65 12.77 20.34
CA LYS A 42 -8.32 13.39 20.44
C LYS A 42 -7.20 12.38 20.72
N VAL A 43 -7.42 11.48 21.67
CA VAL A 43 -6.43 10.46 22.06
C VAL A 43 -6.23 9.45 20.92
N LEU A 44 -7.32 9.07 20.26
CA LEU A 44 -7.29 8.15 19.13
C LEU A 44 -6.53 8.76 17.94
N GLU A 45 -6.87 9.98 17.56
CA GLU A 45 -6.25 10.72 16.46
C GLU A 45 -4.74 10.88 16.68
N SER A 46 -4.30 11.34 17.86
CA SER A 46 -2.86 11.46 18.16
C SER A 46 -2.11 10.13 18.07
N LYS A 47 -2.77 9.00 18.36
CA LYS A 47 -2.16 7.67 18.28
C LYS A 47 -2.06 7.18 16.84
N GLU A 48 -3.09 7.44 16.04
CA GLU A 48 -3.12 7.16 14.60
C GLU A 48 -2.10 8.01 13.85
N GLU A 49 -2.01 9.31 14.14
CA GLU A 49 -1.05 10.24 13.56
C GLU A 49 0.38 9.76 13.80
N ARG A 50 0.74 9.44 15.06
CA ARG A 50 2.05 8.87 15.39
C ARG A 50 2.35 7.60 14.60
N ARG A 51 1.34 6.74 14.40
CA ARG A 51 1.49 5.50 13.63
C ARG A 51 1.73 5.80 12.14
N MET A 52 0.95 6.70 11.55
CA MET A 52 1.11 7.13 10.15
C MET A 52 2.46 7.80 9.91
N GLU A 53 2.90 8.68 10.82
CA GLU A 53 4.23 9.28 10.77
C GLU A 53 5.34 8.23 10.85
N GLY A 54 5.18 7.22 11.69
CA GLY A 54 6.11 6.10 11.79
C GLY A 54 6.23 5.34 10.47
N TYR A 55 5.09 5.00 9.85
CA TYR A 55 5.08 4.36 8.53
C TYR A 55 5.71 5.24 7.46
N LYS A 56 5.38 6.53 7.42
CA LYS A 56 5.97 7.50 6.49
C LYS A 56 7.49 7.55 6.65
N LYS A 57 7.99 7.79 7.87
CA LYS A 57 9.44 7.86 8.16
C LYS A 57 10.15 6.58 7.76
N ASN A 58 9.56 5.41 8.05
CA ASN A 58 10.16 4.13 7.66
C ASN A 58 10.20 3.97 6.14
N TYR A 59 9.10 4.28 5.46
CA TYR A 59 9.02 4.24 4.00
C TYR A 59 10.03 5.19 3.35
N ASP A 60 10.07 6.45 3.80
CA ASP A 60 10.97 7.49 3.29
C ASP A 60 12.44 7.07 3.45
N LYS A 61 12.79 6.52 4.61
CA LYS A 61 14.13 5.98 4.89
C LYS A 61 14.48 4.81 3.97
N HIS A 62 13.54 3.87 3.76
CA HIS A 62 13.77 2.71 2.91
C HIS A 62 13.93 3.08 1.42
N HIS A 63 13.25 4.12 0.96
CA HIS A 63 13.25 4.54 -0.45
C HIS A 63 14.17 5.74 -0.72
N GLY A 64 14.89 6.25 0.29
CA GLY A 64 15.80 7.38 0.14
C GLY A 64 15.08 8.65 -0.33
N VAL A 65 13.83 8.86 0.10
CA VAL A 65 13.02 10.02 -0.27
C VAL A 65 13.73 11.30 0.19
N ARG A 66 13.79 12.29 -0.70
CA ARG A 66 14.35 13.62 -0.43
C ARG A 66 13.29 14.67 -0.73
N ASN A 67 13.28 15.75 0.05
CA ASN A 67 12.47 16.91 -0.28
C ASN A 67 13.12 17.61 -1.49
N LEU A 68 12.30 17.94 -2.48
CA LEU A 68 12.69 18.78 -3.61
C LEU A 68 12.41 20.24 -3.23
N ASP A 69 13.23 21.15 -3.75
CA ASP A 69 13.00 22.58 -3.58
C ASP A 69 11.75 23.01 -4.34
N GLU A 70 11.02 23.99 -3.81
CA GLU A 70 9.88 24.60 -4.50
C GLU A 70 10.39 25.28 -5.78
N LEU A 71 9.73 25.00 -6.91
CA LEU A 71 10.05 25.62 -8.19
C LEU A 71 9.67 27.10 -8.14
N ASP A 72 10.56 27.98 -8.62
CA ASP A 72 10.24 29.38 -8.79
C ASP A 72 9.07 29.54 -9.79
N PRO A 73 8.13 30.47 -9.55
CA PRO A 73 7.04 30.73 -10.48
C PRO A 73 7.61 31.17 -11.83
N GLU A 74 7.14 30.54 -12.90
CA GLU A 74 7.50 30.86 -14.28
C GLU A 74 7.23 32.35 -14.55
N PRO A 75 8.21 33.12 -15.05
CA PRO A 75 7.96 34.50 -15.45
C PRO A 75 6.99 34.47 -16.63
N GLU A 76 5.86 35.18 -16.49
CA GLU A 76 4.88 35.33 -17.57
C GLU A 76 5.60 35.85 -18.82
N SER A 77 5.55 35.06 -19.89
CA SER A 77 6.05 35.49 -21.20
C SER A 77 5.14 36.62 -21.69
N GLU A 78 5.68 37.83 -21.76
CA GLU A 78 5.00 38.91 -22.49
C GLU A 78 4.89 38.50 -23.96
N ASP A 79 3.65 38.33 -24.42
CA ASP A 79 3.27 38.00 -25.78
C ASP A 79 3.59 39.18 -26.74
N ASP A 80 4.86 39.35 -27.12
CA ASP A 80 5.24 40.14 -28.29
C ASP A 80 5.44 39.19 -29.50
N PHE A 81 4.39 38.48 -29.89
CA PHE A 81 4.36 37.81 -31.20
C PHE A 81 3.85 38.81 -32.26
N ASP A 82 4.77 39.34 -33.07
CA ASP A 82 4.42 40.14 -34.24
C ASP A 82 3.43 39.37 -35.15
N VAL A 83 2.22 39.90 -35.27
CA VAL A 83 1.15 39.46 -36.17
C VAL A 83 1.54 39.75 -37.63
N THR A 84 2.54 39.05 -38.18
CA THR A 84 2.76 39.05 -39.63
C THR A 84 3.22 37.67 -40.11
N GLY A 85 2.28 36.88 -40.64
CA GLY A 85 2.65 35.62 -41.28
C GLY A 85 1.60 34.52 -41.36
N TYR A 86 0.34 34.77 -40.98
CA TYR A 86 -0.74 33.83 -41.29
C TYR A 86 -1.03 33.85 -42.79
N GLN A 87 -0.31 33.00 -43.54
CA GLN A 87 -0.80 32.54 -44.83
C GLN A 87 -1.90 31.50 -44.58
N HIS A 88 -3.13 31.90 -44.89
CA HIS A 88 -4.30 31.06 -44.85
C HIS A 88 -4.21 29.98 -45.94
N PHE A 89 -3.76 28.77 -45.59
CA PHE A 89 -3.93 27.61 -46.46
C PHE A 89 -5.39 27.13 -46.37
N PRO A 90 -6.14 27.06 -47.49
CA PRO A 90 -7.51 26.60 -47.46
C PRO A 90 -7.59 25.11 -47.16
N VAL A 91 -8.44 24.81 -46.18
CA VAL A 91 -9.24 23.60 -45.95
C VAL A 91 -9.42 22.74 -47.20
N ASP A 92 -9.08 21.44 -47.12
CA ASP A 92 -9.97 20.31 -47.44
C ASP A 92 -9.20 18.98 -47.51
N THR A 93 -9.45 18.09 -46.54
CA THR A 93 -9.77 16.65 -46.70
C THR A 93 -9.81 16.00 -45.30
N TYR A 94 -11.01 15.89 -44.72
CA TYR A 94 -11.33 14.85 -43.72
C TYR A 94 -11.30 13.48 -44.45
N PRO A 95 -10.91 12.32 -43.86
CA PRO A 95 -11.50 11.80 -42.62
C PRO A 95 -10.60 10.84 -41.79
N GLY A 96 -10.78 10.79 -40.48
CA GLY A 96 -10.24 9.67 -39.70
C GLY A 96 -10.12 9.98 -38.23
N CYS A 97 -11.16 9.63 -37.46
CA CYS A 97 -10.99 9.39 -36.04
C CYS A 97 -9.85 8.40 -35.84
N SER A 98 -8.75 8.84 -35.22
CA SER A 98 -7.70 7.94 -34.75
C SER A 98 -8.30 7.00 -33.68
N PRO A 99 -8.15 5.67 -33.80
CA PRO A 99 -8.67 4.72 -32.84
C PRO A 99 -8.09 4.93 -31.43
N LEU A 100 -8.90 4.59 -30.42
CA LEU A 100 -8.54 4.58 -28.99
C LEU A 100 -7.16 3.92 -28.77
N MET A 101 -6.26 4.63 -28.09
CA MET A 101 -4.95 4.13 -27.69
C MET A 101 -5.08 2.74 -27.05
N SER A 102 -4.37 1.75 -27.59
CA SER A 102 -4.31 0.41 -27.01
C SER A 102 -3.63 0.49 -25.64
N SER A 103 -4.29 -0.04 -24.62
CA SER A 103 -3.67 -0.26 -23.31
C SER A 103 -2.47 -1.20 -23.45
N HIS A 104 -1.28 -0.74 -23.07
CA HIS A 104 -0.12 -1.60 -22.96
C HIS A 104 -0.29 -2.52 -21.75
N GLN A 105 -0.82 -3.72 -21.99
CA GLN A 105 -0.78 -4.81 -21.03
C GLN A 105 0.69 -5.25 -20.86
N SER A 106 1.40 -4.68 -19.90
CA SER A 106 2.71 -5.20 -19.51
C SER A 106 2.58 -6.69 -19.18
N PRO A 107 3.38 -7.59 -19.77
CA PRO A 107 3.38 -8.98 -19.36
C PRO A 107 3.81 -9.05 -17.90
N LYS A 108 2.93 -9.54 -17.02
CA LYS A 108 3.34 -9.93 -15.67
C LYS A 108 4.19 -11.19 -15.82
N ALA A 109 5.51 -11.03 -15.83
CA ALA A 109 6.43 -12.14 -15.66
C ALA A 109 6.25 -12.67 -14.22
N TYR A 110 5.46 -13.72 -14.08
CA TYR A 110 5.45 -14.51 -12.85
C TYR A 110 6.80 -15.22 -12.79
N SER A 111 7.63 -14.87 -11.82
CA SER A 111 8.84 -15.64 -11.53
C SER A 111 8.39 -17.02 -11.05
N GLN A 112 8.42 -17.99 -11.96
CA GLN A 112 8.30 -19.40 -11.60
C GLN A 112 9.56 -19.73 -10.81
N ARG A 113 9.44 -19.75 -9.49
CA ARG A 113 10.49 -20.29 -8.63
C ARG A 113 10.59 -21.77 -8.96
N ALA A 114 11.63 -22.15 -9.70
CA ALA A 114 11.97 -23.55 -9.89
C ALA A 114 12.15 -24.18 -8.51
N SER A 115 11.23 -25.05 -8.10
CA SER A 115 11.42 -25.94 -6.98
C SER A 115 12.42 -27.01 -7.40
N SER A 116 13.70 -26.70 -7.33
CA SER A 116 14.72 -27.75 -7.40
C SER A 116 14.60 -28.60 -6.14
N TYR A 117 14.18 -29.85 -6.31
CA TYR A 117 14.26 -30.90 -5.31
C TYR A 117 15.72 -30.99 -4.86
N THR A 118 16.02 -30.48 -3.66
CA THR A 118 17.35 -30.66 -3.08
C THR A 118 17.53 -32.13 -2.76
N GLU A 119 18.42 -32.78 -3.50
CA GLU A 119 18.99 -34.07 -3.07
C GLU A 119 19.45 -33.94 -1.61
N ALA A 120 19.18 -35.00 -0.85
CA ALA A 120 19.55 -35.09 0.55
C ALA A 120 21.08 -35.10 0.67
N SER A 121 21.65 -33.92 0.81
CA SER A 121 23.07 -33.76 1.14
C SER A 121 23.30 -34.40 2.52
N PRO A 122 24.28 -35.30 2.67
CA PRO A 122 24.53 -35.99 3.94
C PRO A 122 25.12 -35.08 5.03
N VAL A 123 25.41 -33.81 4.72
CA VAL A 123 25.85 -32.82 5.70
C VAL A 123 24.67 -32.18 6.43
N PRO A 124 24.71 -32.11 7.78
CA PRO A 124 23.66 -31.48 8.56
C PRO A 124 23.54 -29.99 8.21
N TYR A 125 22.31 -29.52 7.99
CA TYR A 125 22.05 -28.11 7.73
C TYR A 125 22.26 -27.30 9.01
N VAL A 126 23.23 -26.39 9.00
CA VAL A 126 23.54 -25.49 10.12
C VAL A 126 22.99 -24.10 9.80
N THR A 127 22.18 -23.55 10.71
CA THR A 127 21.63 -22.19 10.56
C THR A 127 22.69 -21.13 10.85
N ARG A 128 22.42 -19.87 10.47
CA ARG A 128 23.26 -18.70 10.84
C ARG A 128 23.49 -18.50 12.35
N SER A 129 22.80 -19.26 13.20
CA SER A 129 22.91 -19.26 14.66
C SER A 129 23.57 -20.54 15.19
N ASP A 130 24.29 -21.28 14.33
CA ASP A 130 24.95 -22.55 14.61
C ASP A 130 24.04 -23.66 15.12
N ARG A 131 22.73 -23.57 14.85
CA ARG A 131 21.78 -24.63 15.19
C ARG A 131 21.69 -25.63 14.06
N THR A 132 21.83 -26.91 14.37
CA THR A 132 21.59 -28.00 13.43
C THR A 132 20.09 -28.21 13.28
N SER A 133 19.54 -28.04 12.07
CA SER A 133 18.14 -28.36 11.79
C SER A 133 18.02 -29.74 11.17
N ARG A 134 17.16 -30.59 11.74
CA ARG A 134 16.85 -31.92 11.18
C ARG A 134 15.95 -31.75 9.94
N PRO A 135 16.26 -32.38 8.80
CA PRO A 135 15.38 -32.36 7.64
C PRO A 135 14.05 -33.07 7.93
N PRO A 136 12.96 -32.69 7.25
CA PRO A 136 11.65 -33.29 7.45
C PRO A 136 11.65 -34.78 7.10
N GLU A 137 11.07 -35.60 7.98
CA GLU A 137 10.92 -37.03 7.80
C GLU A 137 9.82 -37.30 6.77
N LYS A 138 10.12 -38.12 5.76
CA LYS A 138 9.13 -38.53 4.77
C LYS A 138 8.26 -39.61 5.42
N PHE A 139 6.97 -39.37 5.49
CA PHE A 139 6.00 -40.41 5.80
C PHE A 139 5.64 -41.11 4.49
N ASP A 140 5.93 -42.40 4.41
CA ASP A 140 5.47 -43.24 3.31
C ASP A 140 3.97 -43.54 3.55
N LEU A 141 3.12 -43.16 2.58
CA LEU A 141 1.68 -43.45 2.54
C LEU A 141 1.44 -44.85 1.97
#